data_AF-A0AA96NAF1-F1
#
_entry.id   AF-A0AA96NAF1-F1
#
_cell.length_a   1.000
_cell.length_b   1.000
_cell.length_c   1.000
_cell.angle_alpha   90.00
_cell.angle_beta   90.00
_cell.angle_gamma   90.00
#
_symmetry.space_group_name_H-M   'P 1'
#
loop_
_entity.id
_entity.type
_entity.pdbx_description
1 polymer ?
#
loop_
_entity_poly.entity_id
_entity_poly.type
_entity_poly.pdbx_seq_one_letter_code
_entity_poly.pdbx_strand_id
1 'polypeptide(L)'
;MRTNFKKWLLIIGIPLLLIAIIVAIMYNNAQKPYEKAREAALEQLQEKASLSQIDDVYVYNGTKAYYTGTGKDESGKDVAVWLQQNGKSDPIVQPLKGNVTEKEARALFKEEAGDADILSQTLGLEGKTPVWLFTFENKNGRLNYYYLSFTDGTWWKKVENI
;
A
#
# COMPACT_ATOMS: atom_id res chain seq x y z
N MET A 1 0.38 -58.69 -6.53
CA MET A 1 1.25 -57.51 -6.29
C MET A 1 0.39 -56.40 -5.67
N ARG A 2 0.28 -56.31 -4.33
CA ARG A 2 -0.52 -55.27 -3.66
C ARG A 2 0.23 -53.95 -3.81
N THR A 3 -0.27 -53.06 -4.67
CA THR A 3 0.39 -51.80 -5.02
C THR A 3 0.65 -50.97 -3.75
N ASN A 4 1.93 -50.75 -3.44
CA ASN A 4 2.40 -49.87 -2.36
C ASN A 4 2.01 -48.39 -2.56
N PHE A 5 1.24 -48.09 -3.63
CA PHE A 5 0.73 -46.78 -4.00
C PHE A 5 -0.02 -46.08 -2.85
N LYS A 6 -0.85 -46.78 -2.07
CA LYS A 6 -1.52 -46.19 -0.89
C LYS A 6 -0.52 -45.81 0.22
N LYS A 7 0.57 -46.55 0.37
CA LYS A 7 1.65 -46.24 1.33
C LYS A 7 2.49 -45.05 0.84
N TRP A 8 2.79 -44.99 -0.45
CA TRP A 8 3.48 -43.85 -1.07
C TRP A 8 2.64 -42.56 -1.07
N LEU A 9 1.32 -42.67 -1.28
CA LEU A 9 0.39 -41.55 -1.17
C LEU A 9 0.36 -40.99 0.26
N LEU A 10 0.45 -41.85 1.29
CA LEU A 10 0.56 -41.38 2.68
C LEU A 10 1.95 -40.82 2.99
N ILE A 11 3.03 -41.46 2.52
CA ILE A 11 4.42 -41.03 2.75
C ILE A 11 4.72 -39.68 2.08
N ILE A 12 4.13 -39.39 0.91
CA ILE A 12 4.36 -38.13 0.18
C ILE A 12 3.23 -37.13 0.45
N GLY A 13 1.98 -37.59 0.52
CA GLY A 13 0.81 -36.74 0.70
C GLY A 13 0.72 -36.11 2.09
N ILE A 14 1.12 -36.83 3.15
CA ILE A 14 1.10 -36.26 4.50
C ILE A 14 2.12 -35.12 4.64
N PRO A 15 3.40 -35.28 4.24
CA PRO A 15 4.35 -34.16 4.24
C PRO A 15 3.91 -32.99 3.36
N LEU A 16 3.36 -33.26 2.16
CA LEU A 16 2.88 -32.20 1.27
C LEU A 16 1.73 -31.39 1.91
N LEU A 17 0.80 -32.08 2.57
CA LEU A 17 -0.31 -31.46 3.28
C LEU A 17 0.17 -30.65 4.50
N LEU A 18 1.16 -31.16 5.24
CA LEU A 18 1.80 -30.41 6.33
C LEU A 18 2.50 -29.15 5.82
N ILE A 19 3.22 -29.24 4.69
CA ILE A 19 3.85 -28.08 4.05
C ILE A 19 2.79 -27.04 3.65
N ALA A 20 1.68 -27.46 3.05
CA ALA A 20 0.60 -26.56 2.66
C ALA A 20 -0.01 -25.82 3.87
N ILE A 21 -0.21 -26.52 5.00
CA ILE A 21 -0.68 -25.91 6.26
C ILE A 21 0.33 -24.88 6.78
N ILE A 22 1.62 -25.21 6.78
CA ILE A 22 2.68 -24.30 7.23
C ILE A 22 2.70 -23.04 6.35
N VAL A 23 2.62 -23.20 5.03
CA VAL A 23 2.56 -22.07 4.08
C VAL A 23 1.34 -21.20 4.35
N ALA A 24 0.17 -21.78 4.58
CA ALA A 24 -1.05 -21.03 4.89
C ALA A 24 -0.94 -20.24 6.21
N ILE A 25 -0.38 -20.85 7.26
CA ILE A 25 -0.15 -20.16 8.54
C ILE A 25 0.86 -19.02 8.37
N MET A 26 1.93 -19.25 7.62
CA MET A 26 2.97 -18.26 7.37
C MET A 26 2.43 -17.07 6.58
N TYR A 27 1.62 -17.34 5.56
CA TYR A 27 0.93 -16.32 4.77
C TYR A 27 0.01 -15.44 5.64
N ASN A 28 -0.86 -16.06 6.44
CA ASN A 28 -1.76 -15.32 7.34
C ASN A 28 -0.99 -14.51 8.40
N ASN A 29 0.10 -15.05 8.95
CA ASN A 29 0.92 -14.32 9.92
C ASN A 29 1.70 -13.16 9.29
N ALA A 30 2.10 -13.26 8.02
CA ALA A 30 2.77 -12.18 7.30
C ALA A 30 1.85 -10.98 7.02
N GLN A 31 0.54 -11.20 6.89
CA GLN A 31 -0.44 -10.13 6.66
C GLN A 31 -0.91 -9.42 7.93
N LYS A 32 -0.94 -10.11 9.08
CA LYS A 32 -1.39 -9.54 10.36
C LYS A 32 -0.75 -8.19 10.73
N PRO A 33 0.56 -7.96 10.54
CA PRO A 33 1.18 -6.67 10.83
C PRO A 33 0.62 -5.52 9.97
N TYR A 34 0.33 -5.79 8.70
CA TYR A 34 -0.24 -4.81 7.78
C TYR A 34 -1.66 -4.42 8.19
N GLU A 35 -2.51 -5.40 8.48
CA GLU A 35 -3.89 -5.15 8.94
C GLU A 35 -3.91 -4.37 10.25
N LYS A 36 -3.06 -4.75 11.22
CA LYS A 36 -2.93 -3.99 12.47
C LYS A 36 -2.48 -2.55 12.24
N ALA A 37 -1.55 -2.32 11.32
CA ALA A 37 -1.10 -0.97 10.98
C ALA A 37 -2.22 -0.15 10.33
N ARG A 38 -3.04 -0.79 9.48
CA ARG A 38 -4.20 -0.17 8.85
C ARG A 38 -5.29 0.17 9.86
N GLU A 39 -5.61 -0.74 10.78
CA GLU A 39 -6.57 -0.49 11.88
C GLU A 39 -6.12 0.69 12.75
N ALA A 40 -4.84 0.70 13.17
CA ALA A 40 -4.28 1.80 13.93
C ALA A 40 -4.24 3.12 13.15
N ALA A 41 -4.02 3.06 11.83
CA ALA A 41 -4.08 4.23 10.96
C ALA A 41 -5.50 4.80 10.92
N LEU A 42 -6.50 3.94 10.76
CA LEU A 42 -7.91 4.33 10.73
C LEU A 42 -8.35 4.99 12.05
N GLU A 43 -8.01 4.38 13.19
CA GLU A 43 -8.29 4.94 14.52
C GLU A 43 -7.66 6.33 14.69
N GLN A 44 -6.37 6.46 14.39
CA GLN A 44 -5.68 7.74 14.56
C GLN A 44 -6.14 8.82 13.58
N LEU A 45 -6.52 8.45 12.35
CA LEU A 45 -7.09 9.40 11.40
C LEU A 45 -8.49 9.85 11.85
N GLN A 46 -9.32 8.97 12.39
CA GLN A 46 -10.63 9.37 12.93
C GLN A 46 -10.48 10.32 14.13
N GLU A 47 -9.55 10.02 15.05
CA GLU A 47 -9.38 10.83 16.26
C GLU A 47 -8.70 12.18 16.01
N LYS A 48 -7.71 12.23 15.10
CA LYS A 48 -6.80 13.39 14.98
C LYS A 48 -6.94 14.17 13.69
N ALA A 49 -7.53 13.60 12.64
CA ALA A 49 -7.59 14.24 11.32
C ALA A 49 -8.94 14.90 11.00
N SER A 50 -9.91 14.91 11.93
CA SER A 50 -11.24 15.52 11.75
C SER A 50 -11.93 15.08 10.45
N LEU A 51 -11.70 13.83 10.03
CA LEU A 51 -12.40 13.24 8.89
C LEU A 51 -13.77 12.74 9.37
N SER A 52 -14.83 13.31 8.80
CA SER A 52 -16.21 12.87 9.05
C SER A 52 -16.52 11.53 8.39
N GLN A 53 -15.82 11.24 7.29
CA GLN A 53 -15.87 9.99 6.56
C GLN A 53 -14.48 9.67 6.01
N ILE A 54 -14.09 8.41 6.09
CA ILE A 54 -12.84 7.88 5.50
C ILE A 54 -13.22 6.94 4.36
N ASP A 55 -12.69 7.20 3.18
CA ASP A 55 -12.88 6.38 1.98
C ASP A 55 -11.72 5.40 1.82
N ASP A 56 -10.47 5.89 1.79
CA ASP A 56 -9.27 5.07 1.69
C ASP A 56 -8.25 5.39 2.79
N VAL A 57 -7.46 4.37 3.16
CA VAL A 57 -6.38 4.48 4.14
C VAL A 57 -5.12 3.85 3.56
N TYR A 58 -4.02 4.59 3.66
CA TYR A 58 -2.71 4.17 3.19
C TYR A 58 -1.69 4.24 4.33
N VAL A 59 -0.80 3.26 4.37
CA VAL A 59 0.35 3.26 5.28
C VAL A 59 1.61 3.45 4.44
N TYR A 60 2.26 4.60 4.62
CA TYR A 60 3.46 4.98 3.88
C TYR A 60 4.69 4.86 4.76
N ASN A 61 5.67 4.06 4.33
CA ASN A 61 6.92 3.82 5.06
C ASN A 61 8.12 4.28 4.23
N GLY A 62 8.27 5.60 4.06
CA GLY A 62 9.44 6.21 3.43
C GLY A 62 10.50 6.56 4.47
N THR A 63 11.10 7.75 4.33
CA THR A 63 12.04 8.29 5.34
C THR A 63 11.42 8.38 6.74
N LYS A 64 10.11 8.66 6.80
CA LYS A 64 9.29 8.63 8.01
C LYS A 64 8.01 7.86 7.69
N ALA A 65 7.42 7.26 8.72
CA ALA A 65 6.15 6.57 8.59
C ALA A 65 4.96 7.54 8.73
N TYR A 66 4.04 7.46 7.77
CA TYR A 66 2.82 8.27 7.73
C TYR A 66 1.60 7.37 7.51
N TYR A 67 0.51 7.76 8.16
CA TYR A 67 -0.82 7.30 7.86
C TYR A 67 -1.50 8.34 7.01
N THR A 68 -2.03 7.92 5.87
CA THR A 68 -2.76 8.80 4.96
C THR A 68 -4.20 8.35 4.86
N GLY A 69 -5.14 9.28 5.00
CA GLY A 69 -6.57 9.03 4.78
C GLY A 69 -7.12 9.93 3.70
N THR A 70 -7.97 9.41 2.83
CA THR A 70 -8.83 10.22 1.95
C THR A 70 -10.27 10.13 2.43
N GLY A 71 -11.05 11.17 2.18
CA GLY A 71 -12.48 11.18 2.51
C GLY A 71 -13.01 12.59 2.65
N LYS A 72 -13.96 12.78 3.57
CA LYS A 72 -14.62 14.08 3.79
C LYS A 72 -14.22 14.70 5.12
N ASP A 73 -13.96 16.00 5.09
CA ASP A 73 -13.85 16.79 6.32
C ASP A 73 -15.22 17.09 6.95
N GLU A 74 -15.24 17.75 8.11
CA GLU A 74 -16.47 18.18 8.80
C GLU A 74 -17.33 19.15 7.96
N SER A 75 -16.76 19.82 6.95
CA SER A 75 -17.47 20.71 6.03
C SER A 75 -18.02 19.98 4.79
N GLY A 76 -17.79 18.68 4.68
CA GLY A 76 -18.23 17.84 3.55
C GLY A 76 -17.33 17.91 2.31
N LYS A 77 -16.15 18.54 2.40
CA LYS A 77 -15.20 18.64 1.30
C LYS A 77 -14.31 17.41 1.24
N ASP A 78 -14.00 16.99 0.00
CA ASP A 78 -13.12 15.86 -0.26
C ASP A 78 -11.66 16.26 -0.04
N VAL A 79 -10.98 15.62 0.92
CA VAL A 79 -9.63 15.93 1.36
C VAL A 79 -8.78 14.67 1.52
N ALA A 80 -7.47 14.84 1.44
CA ALA A 80 -6.46 13.89 1.88
C ALA A 80 -5.77 14.43 3.12
N VAL A 81 -5.49 13.56 4.09
CA VAL A 81 -4.83 13.90 5.36
C VAL A 81 -3.64 12.99 5.59
N TRP A 82 -2.47 13.57 5.90
CA TRP A 82 -1.27 12.85 6.28
C TRP A 82 -0.96 13.09 7.75
N LEU A 83 -0.94 12.02 8.53
CA LEU A 83 -0.61 12.01 9.95
C LEU A 83 0.67 11.21 10.16
N GLN A 84 1.68 11.81 10.82
CA GLN A 84 2.89 11.07 11.14
C GLN A 84 2.58 9.99 12.19
N GLN A 85 3.01 8.75 11.97
CA GLN A 85 2.64 7.60 12.82
C GLN A 85 3.03 7.77 14.30
N ASN A 86 4.06 8.58 14.59
CA ASN A 86 4.47 8.86 15.97
C ASN A 86 3.53 9.82 16.72
N GLY A 87 2.55 10.41 16.03
CA GLY A 87 1.56 11.32 16.59
C GLY A 87 2.11 12.64 17.12
N LYS A 88 3.36 13.01 16.80
CA LYS A 88 4.03 14.21 17.32
C LYS A 88 3.87 15.46 16.46
N SER A 89 3.36 15.30 15.24
CA SER A 89 3.21 16.36 14.25
C SER A 89 1.74 16.56 13.94
N ASP A 90 1.34 17.81 13.71
CA ASP A 90 -0.01 18.11 13.25
C ASP A 90 -0.27 17.43 11.90
N PRO A 91 -1.52 17.00 11.62
CA PRO A 91 -1.88 16.45 10.34
C PRO A 91 -1.71 17.50 9.22
N ILE A 92 -1.19 17.06 8.07
CA ILE A 92 -1.22 17.86 6.85
C ILE A 92 -2.51 17.54 6.13
N VAL A 93 -3.28 18.56 5.73
CA VAL A 93 -4.55 18.39 5.02
C VAL A 93 -4.46 19.10 3.67
N GLN A 94 -4.85 18.41 2.60
CA GLN A 94 -4.97 19.00 1.27
C GLN A 94 -6.28 18.58 0.60
N PRO A 95 -6.92 19.46 -0.20
CA PRO A 95 -8.11 19.09 -0.95
C PRO A 95 -7.79 18.01 -1.98
N LEU A 96 -8.70 17.08 -2.24
CA LEU A 96 -8.57 16.20 -3.41
C LEU A 96 -8.81 16.96 -4.70
N LYS A 97 -9.72 17.94 -4.67
CA LYS A 97 -10.01 18.80 -5.82
C LYS A 97 -8.78 19.61 -6.23
N GLY A 98 -8.41 19.50 -7.50
CA GLY A 98 -7.27 20.22 -8.09
C GLY A 98 -5.91 19.55 -7.87
N ASN A 99 -5.88 18.40 -7.20
CA ASN A 99 -4.73 17.54 -7.06
C ASN A 99 -4.98 16.21 -7.80
N VAL A 100 -3.93 15.44 -8.01
CA VAL A 100 -3.97 14.20 -8.77
C VAL A 100 -4.67 13.11 -7.97
N THR A 101 -5.78 12.61 -8.50
CA THR A 101 -6.54 11.49 -7.94
C THR A 101 -5.81 10.16 -8.13
N GLU A 102 -6.22 9.12 -7.39
CA GLU A 102 -5.65 7.77 -7.54
C GLU A 102 -5.72 7.28 -9.00
N LYS A 103 -6.87 7.52 -9.65
CA LYS A 103 -7.13 7.10 -11.03
C LYS A 103 -6.25 7.85 -12.03
N GLU A 104 -6.09 9.16 -11.86
CA GLU A 104 -5.21 9.97 -12.72
C GLU A 104 -3.74 9.57 -12.55
N ALA A 105 -3.31 9.36 -11.30
CA ALA A 105 -1.96 8.88 -11.02
C ALA A 105 -1.69 7.54 -11.70
N ARG A 106 -2.66 6.61 -11.68
CA ARG A 106 -2.55 5.32 -12.36
C ARG A 106 -2.49 5.45 -13.89
N ALA A 107 -3.22 6.41 -14.46
CA ALA A 107 -3.15 6.70 -15.90
C ALA A 107 -1.76 7.23 -16.29
N LEU A 108 -1.23 8.22 -15.54
CA LEU A 108 0.11 8.76 -15.73
C LEU A 108 1.19 7.68 -15.58
N PHE A 109 1.04 6.80 -14.58
CA PHE A 109 1.94 5.65 -14.43
C PHE A 109 1.93 4.74 -15.66
N LYS A 110 0.75 4.44 -16.22
CA LYS A 110 0.65 3.59 -17.42
C LYS A 110 1.31 4.23 -18.64
N GLU A 111 1.21 5.56 -18.78
CA GLU A 111 1.90 6.29 -19.84
C GLU A 111 3.43 6.22 -19.68
N GLU A 112 3.92 6.25 -18.44
CA GLU A 112 5.35 6.26 -18.13
C GLU A 112 6.00 4.87 -18.15
N ALA A 113 5.36 3.88 -17.52
CA ALA A 113 5.92 2.55 -17.28
C ALA A 113 5.31 1.46 -18.18
N GLY A 114 4.34 1.81 -19.03
CA GLY A 114 3.62 0.86 -19.89
C GLY A 114 2.78 -0.13 -19.08
N ASP A 115 2.78 -1.39 -19.51
CA ASP A 115 2.03 -2.48 -18.86
C ASP A 115 2.83 -3.19 -17.76
N ALA A 116 3.65 -2.44 -17.00
CA ALA A 116 4.35 -2.99 -15.84
C ALA A 116 3.36 -3.38 -14.73
N ASP A 117 3.66 -4.46 -13.98
CA ASP A 117 2.74 -4.98 -12.98
C ASP A 117 2.86 -4.19 -11.67
N ILE A 118 1.81 -3.43 -11.35
CA ILE A 118 1.76 -2.60 -10.14
C ILE A 118 1.51 -3.52 -8.95
N LEU A 119 2.51 -3.65 -8.09
CA LEU A 119 2.39 -4.34 -6.81
C LEU A 119 1.60 -3.52 -5.79
N SER A 120 1.83 -2.20 -5.76
CA SER A 120 1.07 -1.29 -4.89
C SER A 120 1.08 0.16 -5.39
N GLN A 121 0.04 0.89 -5.02
CA GLN A 121 -0.08 2.34 -5.16
C GLN A 121 -0.45 2.93 -3.79
N THR A 122 0.39 3.79 -3.25
CA THR A 122 0.25 4.31 -1.88
C THR A 122 0.32 5.84 -1.89
N LEU A 123 -0.68 6.51 -1.32
CA LEU A 123 -0.59 7.95 -1.06
C LEU A 123 0.23 8.20 0.20
N GLY A 124 1.30 8.97 0.08
CA GLY A 124 2.29 9.17 1.14
C GLY A 124 2.84 10.59 1.18
N LEU A 125 3.76 10.81 2.12
CA LEU A 125 4.48 12.07 2.28
C LEU A 125 5.98 11.77 2.31
N GLU A 126 6.70 12.15 1.25
CA GLU A 126 8.15 12.02 1.20
C GLU A 126 8.79 13.37 1.55
N GLY A 127 9.45 13.43 2.72
CA GLY A 127 9.95 14.67 3.28
C GLY A 127 8.81 15.64 3.63
N LYS A 128 8.52 16.58 2.73
CA LYS A 128 7.40 17.54 2.82
C LYS A 128 6.49 17.50 1.59
N THR A 129 6.72 16.57 0.67
CA THR A 129 6.03 16.51 -0.62
C THR A 129 5.03 15.35 -0.60
N PRO A 130 3.73 15.63 -0.74
CA PRO A 130 2.73 14.58 -0.92
C PRO A 130 2.91 13.87 -2.27
N VAL A 131 2.92 12.54 -2.25
CA VAL A 131 3.27 11.72 -3.41
C VAL A 131 2.41 10.47 -3.50
N TRP A 132 2.08 10.08 -4.73
CA TRP A 132 1.69 8.71 -5.06
C TRP A 132 2.94 7.88 -5.29
N LEU A 133 3.16 6.88 -4.45
CA LEU A 133 4.22 5.89 -4.62
C LEU A 133 3.67 4.67 -5.35
N PHE A 134 4.24 4.39 -6.51
CA PHE A 134 4.05 3.15 -7.25
C PHE A 134 5.20 2.20 -6.96
N THR A 135 4.89 1.02 -6.45
CA THR A 135 5.83 -0.11 -6.37
C THR A 135 5.44 -1.12 -7.43
N PHE A 136 6.38 -1.51 -8.28
CA PHE A 136 6.08 -2.38 -9.42
C PHE A 136 7.29 -3.19 -9.86
N GLU A 137 7.04 -4.32 -10.53
CA GLU A 137 8.08 -5.11 -11.17
C GLU A 137 8.16 -4.79 -12.66
N ASN A 138 9.39 -4.61 -13.16
CA ASN A 138 9.61 -4.47 -14.59
C ASN A 138 9.65 -5.85 -15.28
N LYS A 139 9.72 -5.87 -16.61
CA LYS A 139 9.74 -7.11 -17.41
C LYS A 139 10.90 -8.07 -17.08
N ASN A 140 11.94 -7.58 -16.42
CA ASN A 140 13.09 -8.38 -15.99
C ASN A 140 12.94 -8.89 -14.55
N GLY A 141 11.77 -8.72 -13.93
CA GLY A 141 11.48 -9.12 -12.55
C GLY A 141 12.22 -8.29 -11.50
N ARG A 142 12.71 -7.10 -11.85
CA ARG A 142 13.36 -6.20 -10.89
C ARG A 142 12.35 -5.23 -10.29
N LEU A 143 12.55 -4.88 -9.03
CA LEU A 143 11.66 -4.00 -8.28
C LEU A 143 11.98 -2.53 -8.56
N ASN A 144 10.95 -1.72 -8.73
CA ASN A 144 11.07 -0.30 -9.04
C ASN A 144 10.05 0.51 -8.23
N TYR A 145 10.39 1.78 -7.99
CA TYR A 145 9.63 2.72 -7.18
C TYR A 145 9.54 4.06 -7.89
N TYR A 146 8.33 4.42 -8.35
CA TYR A 146 8.07 5.73 -8.96
C TYR A 146 7.23 6.58 -8.03
N TYR A 147 7.65 7.82 -7.84
CA TYR A 147 7.01 8.79 -6.97
C TYR A 147 6.46 9.90 -7.83
N LEU A 148 5.14 10.00 -7.89
CA LEU A 148 4.41 11.04 -8.60
C LEU A 148 3.94 12.08 -7.58
N SER A 149 4.19 13.35 -7.85
CA SER A 149 3.67 14.46 -7.07
C SER A 149 2.13 14.41 -7.05
N PHE A 150 1.56 14.36 -5.84
CA PHE A 150 0.10 14.44 -5.66
C PHE A 150 -0.44 15.78 -6.16
N THR A 151 0.36 16.85 -6.11
CA THR A 151 -0.14 18.20 -6.40
C THR A 151 -0.29 18.50 -7.89
N ASP A 152 0.69 18.09 -8.70
CA ASP A 152 0.79 18.51 -10.10
C ASP A 152 1.03 17.36 -11.08
N GLY A 153 1.17 16.12 -10.60
CA GLY A 153 1.38 14.95 -11.46
C GLY A 153 2.77 14.91 -12.09
N THR A 154 3.74 15.65 -11.56
CA THR A 154 5.13 15.56 -12.00
C THR A 154 5.85 14.39 -11.33
N TRP A 155 6.74 13.72 -12.07
CA TRP A 155 7.56 12.65 -11.50
C TRP A 155 8.63 13.23 -10.58
N TRP A 156 8.44 13.07 -9.27
CA TRP A 156 9.33 13.58 -8.24
C TRP A 156 10.61 12.76 -8.13
N LYS A 157 10.49 11.43 -8.19
CA LYS A 157 11.63 10.50 -8.08
C LYS A 157 11.31 9.17 -8.76
N LYS A 158 12.34 8.54 -9.32
CA LYS A 158 12.29 7.16 -9.84
C LYS A 158 13.49 6.40 -9.30
N VAL A 159 13.25 5.22 -8.76
CA VAL A 159 14.29 4.28 -8.33
C VAL A 159 14.04 2.98 -9.06
N GLU A 160 15.04 2.52 -9.79
CA GLU A 160 14.89 1.39 -10.70
C GLU A 160 15.89 0.29 -10.40
N ASN A 161 15.52 -0.94 -10.79
CA ASN A 161 16.38 -2.10 -10.84
C ASN A 161 17.00 -2.52 -9.49
N ILE A 162 16.21 -2.42 -8.41
CA ILE A 162 16.58 -2.95 -7.09
C ILE A 162 16.52 -4.48 -7.10
#